data_AF-A0A0B2V9U5-F1
#
_entry.id   AF-A0A0B2V9U5-F1
#
_cell.length_a   1.000
_cell.length_b   1.000
_cell.length_c   1.000
_cell.angle_alpha   90.00
_cell.angle_beta   90.00
_cell.angle_gamma   90.00
#
_symmetry.space_group_name_H-M   'P 1'
#
loop_
_entity.id
_entity.type
_entity.pdbx_description
1 polymer ?
#
loop_
_entity_poly.entity_id
_entity_poly.type
_entity_poly.pdbx_seq_one_letter_code
_entity_poly.pdbx_strand_id
1 'polypeptide(L)'
;MLVSEPVPMPCVRCGGTPPFACSLPSLSKVSSHNRSLHSTNPHSRGDSSLELEAIAAVHELSFAVQSISVSEMLPRTPELIFVNVTTIEGQPYCLELTMKGWRVTSLRHDCMQGDFTRLELFTKYFDTLYELMDEISPGYRSRFSEKLAQKLRMLQAGEDVDFVAPTSSYACTPLPSDSPLHFHAHSLSPFSSSSSPFTIQENS
;
A
#
# COMPACT_ATOMS: atom_id res chain seq x y z
N MET A 1 -27.96 8.69 -50.38
CA MET A 1 -26.97 8.11 -49.45
C MET A 1 -27.45 8.42 -48.04
N LEU A 2 -27.90 7.40 -47.31
CA LEU A 2 -28.29 7.51 -45.91
C LEU A 2 -27.05 7.29 -45.06
N VAL A 3 -26.65 8.29 -44.28
CA VAL A 3 -25.58 8.17 -43.29
C VAL A 3 -26.17 7.50 -42.06
N SER A 4 -25.68 6.31 -41.71
CA SER A 4 -26.12 5.58 -40.52
C SER A 4 -25.38 6.12 -39.29
N GLU A 5 -26.11 6.52 -38.24
CA GLU A 5 -25.51 6.86 -36.95
C GLU A 5 -24.93 5.59 -36.28
N PRO A 6 -23.78 5.69 -35.57
CA PRO A 6 -23.21 4.57 -34.84
C PRO A 6 -24.06 4.26 -33.60
N VAL A 7 -24.55 3.03 -33.51
CA VAL A 7 -25.31 2.54 -32.36
C VAL A 7 -24.36 2.39 -31.16
N PRO A 8 -24.69 2.96 -29.97
CA PRO A 8 -23.83 2.88 -28.79
C PRO A 8 -23.79 1.44 -28.26
N MET A 9 -22.58 0.92 -28.02
CA MET A 9 -22.38 -0.40 -27.42
C MET A 9 -22.76 -0.38 -25.93
N PRO A 10 -23.58 -1.33 -25.45
CA PRO A 10 -24.00 -1.35 -24.05
C PRO A 10 -22.87 -1.81 -23.12
N CYS A 11 -22.76 -1.15 -21.96
CA CYS A 11 -21.81 -1.53 -20.92
C CYS A 11 -22.20 -2.88 -20.30
N VAL A 12 -21.31 -3.85 -20.38
CA VAL A 12 -21.49 -5.24 -19.91
C VAL A 12 -21.66 -5.32 -18.38
N ARG A 13 -21.31 -4.25 -17.64
CA ARG A 13 -21.36 -4.23 -16.17
C ARG A 13 -22.71 -3.82 -15.59
N CYS A 14 -23.59 -3.16 -16.34
CA CYS A 14 -24.82 -2.55 -15.81
C CYS A 14 -26.10 -2.87 -16.57
N GLY A 15 -26.12 -3.96 -17.36
CA GLY A 15 -27.39 -4.51 -17.89
C GLY A 15 -28.23 -3.54 -18.73
N GLY A 16 -27.61 -2.54 -19.39
CA GLY A 16 -28.29 -1.69 -20.37
C GLY A 16 -28.96 -0.41 -19.86
N THR A 17 -28.52 0.20 -18.75
CA THR A 17 -28.99 1.54 -18.35
C THR A 17 -28.10 2.68 -18.88
N PRO A 18 -28.68 3.85 -19.23
CA PRO A 18 -27.96 4.96 -19.86
C PRO A 18 -26.94 5.62 -18.89
N PRO A 19 -25.89 6.27 -19.44
CA PRO A 19 -24.64 6.58 -18.72
C PRO A 19 -24.73 7.68 -17.64
N PHE A 20 -25.90 8.23 -17.34
CA PHE A 20 -26.05 9.39 -16.45
C PHE A 20 -26.54 9.08 -15.03
N ALA A 21 -26.74 7.81 -14.67
CA ALA A 21 -27.32 7.44 -13.37
C ALA A 21 -26.48 6.47 -12.52
N CYS A 22 -25.19 6.31 -12.82
CA CYS A 22 -24.30 5.54 -11.94
C CYS A 22 -23.83 6.44 -10.80
N SER A 23 -24.55 6.43 -9.67
CA SER A 23 -24.02 6.97 -8.42
C SER A 23 -22.68 6.32 -8.12
N LEU A 24 -21.64 7.14 -7.93
CA LEU A 24 -20.32 6.65 -7.51
C LEU A 24 -20.50 5.84 -6.21
N PRO A 25 -20.02 4.59 -6.15
CA PRO A 25 -20.01 3.87 -4.90
C PRO A 25 -19.11 4.61 -3.90
N SER A 26 -19.60 4.80 -2.67
CA SER A 26 -18.78 5.26 -1.55
C SER A 26 -17.49 4.43 -1.48
N LEU A 27 -16.35 5.05 -1.16
CA LEU A 27 -15.07 4.35 -0.96
C LEU A 27 -15.21 3.17 0.01
N SER A 28 -16.06 3.29 1.03
CA SER A 28 -16.37 2.20 1.97
C SER A 28 -17.00 0.98 1.28
N LYS A 29 -17.89 1.20 0.30
CA LYS A 29 -18.53 0.13 -0.48
C LYS A 29 -17.57 -0.49 -1.49
N VAL A 30 -16.63 0.28 -2.06
CA VAL A 30 -15.63 -0.26 -2.98
C VAL A 30 -14.70 -1.23 -2.27
N SER A 31 -14.26 -0.92 -1.04
CA SER A 31 -13.38 -1.80 -0.26
C SER A 31 -13.99 -3.17 0.01
N SER A 32 -15.27 -3.22 0.41
CA SER A 32 -15.99 -4.45 0.74
C SER A 32 -16.28 -5.31 -0.50
N HIS A 33 -16.54 -4.71 -1.66
CA HIS A 33 -16.72 -5.48 -2.91
C HIS A 33 -15.39 -6.01 -3.46
N ASN A 34 -14.27 -5.29 -3.26
CA ASN A 34 -12.97 -5.73 -3.75
C ASN A 34 -12.49 -7.01 -3.03
N ARG A 35 -12.85 -7.17 -1.75
CA ARG A 35 -12.54 -8.35 -0.95
C ARG A 35 -13.17 -9.65 -1.46
N SER A 36 -14.30 -9.59 -2.17
CA SER A 36 -15.07 -10.78 -2.58
C SER A 36 -14.73 -11.31 -3.98
N LEU A 37 -14.10 -10.53 -4.85
CA LEU A 37 -14.00 -10.84 -6.29
C LEU A 37 -12.62 -11.31 -6.78
N HIS A 38 -11.60 -11.34 -5.92
CA HIS A 38 -10.25 -11.70 -6.35
C HIS A 38 -9.99 -13.22 -6.28
N SER A 39 -10.33 -13.90 -7.37
CA SER A 39 -9.83 -15.25 -7.64
C SER A 39 -9.53 -15.47 -9.14
N THR A 40 -8.74 -14.59 -9.78
CA THR A 40 -8.19 -14.86 -11.13
C THR A 40 -6.97 -14.00 -11.45
N ASN A 41 -5.74 -14.43 -11.09
CA ASN A 41 -4.54 -14.39 -11.96
C ASN A 41 -3.31 -15.00 -11.24
N PRO A 42 -2.79 -16.17 -11.64
CA PRO A 42 -1.64 -16.79 -10.96
C PRO A 42 -0.26 -16.18 -11.35
N HIS A 43 -0.22 -15.03 -12.04
CA HIS A 43 1.03 -14.47 -12.59
C HIS A 43 1.48 -13.12 -11.99
N SER A 44 0.72 -12.49 -11.08
CA SER A 44 1.19 -11.32 -10.32
C SER A 44 1.87 -11.80 -9.04
N ARG A 45 3.13 -12.21 -9.17
CA ARG A 45 4.00 -12.48 -8.02
C ARG A 45 4.37 -11.14 -7.37
N GLY A 46 3.81 -10.84 -6.22
CA GLY A 46 4.23 -9.69 -5.42
C GLY A 46 3.46 -9.64 -4.12
N ASP A 47 2.25 -9.09 -4.17
CA ASP A 47 1.49 -8.75 -2.97
C ASP A 47 0.03 -9.20 -3.08
N SER A 48 -0.52 -9.71 -1.98
CA SER A 48 -1.94 -10.05 -1.88
C SER A 48 -2.84 -8.80 -1.76
N SER A 49 -4.14 -8.92 -2.04
CA SER A 49 -5.08 -7.78 -1.93
C SER A 49 -5.10 -7.18 -0.52
N LEU A 50 -5.01 -8.02 0.53
CA LEU A 50 -4.97 -7.54 1.92
C LEU A 50 -3.65 -6.89 2.28
N GLU A 51 -2.56 -7.38 1.71
CA GLU A 51 -1.23 -6.81 1.92
C GLU A 51 -1.14 -5.40 1.34
N LEU A 52 -1.66 -5.20 0.13
CA LEU A 52 -1.76 -3.87 -0.46
C LEU A 52 -2.67 -2.95 0.37
N GLU A 53 -3.77 -3.47 0.90
CA GLU A 53 -4.66 -2.71 1.78
C GLU A 53 -3.98 -2.33 3.10
N ALA A 54 -3.23 -3.24 3.73
CA ALA A 54 -2.49 -2.96 4.95
C ALA A 54 -1.41 -1.88 4.73
N ILE A 55 -0.68 -1.96 3.60
CA ILE A 55 0.33 -0.96 3.23
C ILE A 55 -0.32 0.41 2.99
N ALA A 56 -1.44 0.45 2.25
CA ALA A 56 -2.19 1.68 2.03
C ALA A 56 -2.66 2.29 3.35
N ALA A 57 -3.23 1.48 4.24
CA ALA A 57 -3.68 1.89 5.56
C ALA A 57 -2.56 2.49 6.42
N VAL A 58 -1.38 1.84 6.47
CA VAL A 58 -0.20 2.36 7.19
C VAL A 58 0.17 3.75 6.67
N HIS A 59 0.25 3.90 5.35
CA HIS A 59 0.62 5.17 4.74
C HIS A 59 -0.44 6.26 4.99
N GLU A 60 -1.71 5.94 4.79
CA GLU A 60 -2.83 6.88 4.91
C GLU A 60 -2.99 7.43 6.33
N LEU A 61 -2.82 6.59 7.35
CA LEU A 61 -3.09 6.96 8.75
C LEU A 61 -1.86 7.34 9.57
N SER A 62 -0.66 7.18 9.05
CA SER A 62 0.61 7.54 9.71
C SER A 62 0.61 8.92 10.38
N PHE A 63 -0.10 9.90 9.81
CA PHE A 63 -0.18 11.27 10.35
C PHE A 63 -1.06 11.43 11.61
N ALA A 64 -1.94 10.47 11.87
CA ALA A 64 -3.01 10.56 12.86
C ALA A 64 -2.84 9.56 14.01
N VAL A 65 -1.64 9.02 14.17
CA VAL A 65 -1.24 8.03 15.17
C VAL A 65 0.18 8.34 15.63
N GLN A 66 0.64 7.78 16.74
CA GLN A 66 2.06 7.87 17.12
C GLN A 66 2.92 6.94 16.27
N SER A 67 2.41 5.73 15.99
CA SER A 67 3.07 4.76 15.12
C SER A 67 2.05 3.80 14.51
N ILE A 68 2.33 3.32 13.30
CA ILE A 68 1.56 2.24 12.66
C ILE A 68 2.48 1.45 11.73
N SER A 69 2.40 0.12 11.77
CA SER A 69 3.20 -0.78 10.94
C SER A 69 2.55 -2.15 10.81
N VAL A 70 2.86 -2.87 9.74
CA VAL A 70 2.54 -4.31 9.64
C VAL A 70 3.41 -5.06 10.66
N SER A 71 2.84 -6.02 11.37
CA SER A 71 3.57 -6.85 12.32
C SER A 71 4.58 -7.75 11.59
N GLU A 72 5.81 -7.79 12.08
CA GLU A 72 6.86 -8.71 11.59
C GLU A 72 6.90 -10.03 12.38
N MET A 73 6.21 -10.06 13.53
CA MET A 73 6.26 -11.17 14.48
C MET A 73 5.08 -12.14 14.33
N LEU A 74 3.97 -11.67 13.74
CA LEU A 74 2.75 -12.46 13.58
C LEU A 74 2.57 -12.97 12.14
N PRO A 75 1.75 -14.03 11.92
CA PRO A 75 1.56 -14.61 10.60
C PRO A 75 1.07 -13.60 9.56
N ARG A 76 1.76 -13.56 8.42
CA ARG A 76 1.39 -12.78 7.24
C ARG A 76 0.99 -13.75 6.14
N THR A 77 -0.30 -13.76 5.79
CA THR A 77 -0.84 -14.63 4.75
C THR A 77 -1.73 -13.81 3.80
N PRO A 78 -2.04 -14.32 2.59
CA PRO A 78 -2.95 -13.62 1.69
C PRO A 78 -4.34 -13.33 2.26
N GLU A 79 -4.75 -14.05 3.30
CA GLU A 79 -6.09 -13.98 3.90
C GLU A 79 -6.14 -13.30 5.28
N LEU A 80 -4.98 -13.06 5.88
CA LEU A 80 -4.84 -12.52 7.23
C LEU A 80 -3.52 -11.78 7.36
N ILE A 81 -3.61 -10.51 7.74
CA ILE A 81 -2.47 -9.62 8.01
C ILE A 81 -2.64 -9.00 9.40
N PHE A 82 -1.57 -8.90 10.17
CA PHE A 82 -1.58 -8.18 11.45
C PHE A 82 -0.93 -6.81 11.32
N VAL A 83 -1.53 -5.81 11.95
CA VAL A 83 -1.06 -4.42 11.95
C VAL A 83 -1.00 -3.93 13.39
N ASN A 84 0.14 -3.37 13.78
CA ASN A 84 0.31 -2.70 15.06
C ASN A 84 0.04 -1.21 14.89
N VAL A 85 -0.70 -0.64 15.84
CA VAL A 85 -0.94 0.79 15.91
C VAL A 85 -0.71 1.27 17.34
N THR A 86 -0.13 2.46 17.49
CA THR A 86 -0.12 3.21 18.73
C THR A 86 -0.89 4.48 18.49
N THR A 87 -2.03 4.65 19.16
CA THR A 87 -2.89 5.81 18.96
C THR A 87 -2.20 7.09 19.40
N ILE A 88 -2.78 8.26 19.09
CA ILE A 88 -2.18 9.53 19.52
C ILE A 88 -2.14 9.68 21.04
N GLU A 89 -3.02 8.98 21.75
CA GLU A 89 -3.07 8.90 23.21
C GLU A 89 -2.01 7.96 23.80
N GLY A 90 -1.22 7.28 22.95
CA GLY A 90 -0.15 6.37 23.37
C GLY A 90 -0.62 4.95 23.63
N GLN A 91 -1.85 4.61 23.26
CA GLN A 91 -2.38 3.27 23.51
C GLN A 91 -1.99 2.31 22.39
N PRO A 92 -1.31 1.19 22.70
CA PRO A 92 -0.93 0.20 21.70
C PRO A 92 -2.07 -0.78 21.43
N TYR A 93 -2.24 -1.14 20.18
CA TYR A 93 -3.15 -2.18 19.73
C TYR A 93 -2.48 -3.05 18.68
N CYS A 94 -2.79 -4.34 18.70
CA CYS A 94 -2.61 -5.21 17.54
C CYS A 94 -3.98 -5.41 16.90
N LEU A 95 -4.01 -5.29 15.57
CA LEU A 95 -5.18 -5.40 14.73
C LEU A 95 -4.99 -6.58 13.78
N GLU A 96 -6.08 -7.26 13.45
CA GLU A 96 -6.12 -8.15 12.30
C GLU A 96 -6.91 -7.50 11.16
N LEU A 97 -6.41 -7.71 9.95
CA LEU A 97 -7.10 -7.43 8.69
C LEU A 97 -7.40 -8.76 8.02
N THR A 98 -8.66 -8.98 7.71
CA THR A 98 -9.16 -10.15 6.96
C THR A 98 -10.17 -9.69 5.90
N MET A 99 -10.70 -10.65 5.14
CA MET A 99 -11.84 -10.42 4.23
C MET A 99 -13.12 -9.96 4.95
N LYS A 100 -13.23 -10.14 6.26
CA LYS A 100 -14.35 -9.61 7.07
C LYS A 100 -14.16 -8.14 7.45
N GLY A 101 -12.95 -7.59 7.26
CA GLY A 101 -12.58 -6.25 7.69
C GLY A 101 -11.53 -6.25 8.80
N TRP A 102 -11.57 -5.21 9.61
CA TRP A 102 -10.59 -4.87 10.65
C TRP A 102 -11.11 -5.20 12.05
N ARG A 103 -10.27 -5.77 12.92
CA ARG A 103 -10.65 -6.08 14.30
C ARG A 103 -9.47 -5.89 15.24
N VAL A 104 -9.73 -5.46 16.47
CA VAL A 104 -8.73 -5.47 17.54
C VAL A 104 -8.48 -6.91 18.00
N THR A 105 -7.21 -7.31 18.09
CA THR A 105 -6.81 -8.64 18.58
C THR A 105 -6.11 -8.58 19.93
N SER A 106 -5.45 -7.47 20.26
CA SER A 106 -4.79 -7.28 21.54
C SER A 106 -4.60 -5.80 21.87
N LEU A 107 -4.43 -5.49 23.17
CA LEU A 107 -3.99 -4.18 23.69
C LEU A 107 -2.45 -4.08 23.78
N ARG A 108 -1.75 -4.93 23.04
CA ARG A 108 -0.29 -4.97 22.94
C ARG A 108 0.07 -5.25 21.48
N HIS A 109 1.18 -4.68 21.03
CA HIS A 109 1.75 -5.00 19.72
C HIS A 109 2.14 -6.49 19.66
N ASP A 110 2.11 -7.03 18.44
CA ASP A 110 2.60 -8.38 18.13
C ASP A 110 1.97 -9.49 18.99
N CYS A 111 0.70 -9.28 19.37
CA CYS A 111 -0.01 -10.17 20.26
C CYS A 111 -1.44 -10.39 19.77
N MET A 112 -1.97 -11.60 19.95
CA MET A 112 -3.35 -11.96 19.59
C MET A 112 -4.21 -12.28 20.82
N GLN A 113 -3.74 -11.92 22.02
CA GLN A 113 -4.49 -12.14 23.26
C GLN A 113 -5.49 -11.01 23.47
N GLY A 114 -6.76 -11.29 23.15
CA GLY A 114 -7.85 -10.40 23.46
C GLY A 114 -8.09 -10.27 24.97
N ASP A 115 -8.84 -9.24 25.35
CA ASP A 115 -9.27 -9.02 26.73
C ASP A 115 -10.78 -9.32 26.88
N PHE A 116 -11.08 -10.40 27.60
CA PHE A 116 -12.46 -10.86 27.81
C PHE A 116 -13.32 -9.88 28.62
N THR A 117 -12.71 -8.93 29.35
CA THR A 117 -13.47 -7.89 30.06
C THR A 117 -14.10 -6.86 29.12
N ARG A 118 -13.57 -6.75 27.89
CA ARG A 118 -14.04 -5.83 26.84
C ARG A 118 -14.41 -6.59 25.57
N LEU A 119 -15.15 -7.69 25.72
CA LEU A 119 -15.48 -8.65 24.66
C LEU A 119 -15.99 -8.00 23.36
N GLU A 120 -16.85 -6.99 23.46
CA GLU A 120 -17.40 -6.29 22.28
C GLU A 120 -16.30 -5.69 21.38
N LEU A 121 -15.24 -5.13 21.98
CA LEU A 121 -14.12 -4.56 21.22
C LEU A 121 -13.33 -5.62 20.44
N PHE A 122 -13.11 -6.79 21.03
CA PHE A 122 -12.27 -7.85 20.45
C PHE A 122 -13.03 -8.77 19.49
N THR A 123 -14.36 -8.66 19.42
CA THR A 123 -15.20 -9.50 18.55
C THR A 123 -15.82 -8.72 17.38
N LYS A 124 -15.86 -7.40 17.45
CA LYS A 124 -16.43 -6.52 16.44
C LYS A 124 -15.47 -6.31 15.26
N TYR A 125 -15.90 -6.72 14.07
CA TYR A 125 -15.26 -6.32 12.82
C TYR A 125 -15.80 -4.98 12.35
N PHE A 126 -14.91 -4.14 11.85
CA PHE A 126 -15.19 -2.86 11.24
C PHE A 126 -14.86 -2.94 9.75
N ASP A 127 -15.66 -2.28 8.91
CA ASP A 127 -15.48 -2.35 7.46
C ASP A 127 -14.21 -1.61 7.04
N THR A 128 -13.85 -0.55 7.75
CA THR A 128 -12.68 0.27 7.44
C THR A 128 -11.86 0.55 8.69
N LEU A 129 -10.56 0.75 8.52
CA LEU A 129 -9.68 1.16 9.62
C LEU A 129 -10.09 2.52 10.20
N TYR A 130 -10.69 3.40 9.38
CA TYR A 130 -11.24 4.68 9.80
C TYR A 130 -12.32 4.54 10.89
N GLU A 131 -13.27 3.62 10.68
CA GLU A 131 -14.34 3.34 11.66
C GLU A 131 -13.78 2.76 12.96
N LEU A 132 -12.79 1.86 12.86
CA LEU A 132 -12.11 1.32 14.02
C LEU A 132 -11.35 2.41 14.79
N MET A 133 -10.63 3.29 14.10
CA MET A 133 -9.89 4.40 14.72
C MET A 133 -10.81 5.42 15.41
N ASP A 134 -11.99 5.69 14.85
CA ASP A 134 -13.03 6.53 15.47
C ASP A 134 -13.50 5.95 16.82
N GLU A 135 -13.49 4.63 16.98
CA GLU A 135 -13.86 3.95 18.22
C GLU A 135 -12.70 3.91 19.25
N ILE A 136 -11.46 3.64 18.80
CA ILE A 136 -10.34 3.35 19.71
C ILE A 136 -9.44 4.55 20.04
N SER A 137 -9.52 5.64 19.27
CA SER A 137 -8.69 6.84 19.44
C SER A 137 -9.55 8.11 19.43
N PRO A 138 -9.97 8.62 20.59
CA PRO A 138 -10.80 9.82 20.69
C PRO A 138 -10.24 11.05 19.96
N GLY A 139 -8.92 11.19 19.93
CA GLY A 139 -8.25 12.32 19.29
C GLY A 139 -7.94 12.13 17.80
N TYR A 140 -8.16 10.94 17.24
CA TYR A 140 -8.01 10.67 15.81
C TYR A 140 -8.82 11.64 14.95
N ARG A 141 -10.09 11.88 15.31
CA ARG A 141 -10.99 12.79 14.58
C ARG A 141 -10.47 14.21 14.51
N SER A 142 -9.87 14.70 15.59
CA SER A 142 -9.26 16.03 15.64
C SER A 142 -8.10 16.11 14.65
N ARG A 143 -7.19 15.13 14.64
CA ARG A 143 -6.06 15.09 13.69
C ARG A 143 -6.52 14.99 12.23
N PHE A 144 -7.51 14.15 11.98
CA PHE A 144 -8.08 14.01 10.64
C PHE A 144 -8.67 15.35 10.15
N SER A 145 -9.46 16.02 11.00
CA SER A 145 -10.06 17.31 10.67
C SER A 145 -9.01 18.40 10.43
N GLU A 146 -7.93 18.40 11.20
CA GLU A 146 -6.82 19.35 11.05
C GLU A 146 -6.07 19.15 9.73
N LYS A 147 -5.72 17.91 9.38
CA LYS A 147 -5.08 17.61 8.08
C LYS A 147 -5.99 17.96 6.91
N LEU A 148 -7.29 17.73 7.04
CA LEU A 148 -8.26 18.12 6.01
C LEU A 148 -8.30 19.64 5.85
N ALA A 149 -8.42 20.39 6.95
CA ALA A 149 -8.43 21.85 6.94
C ALA A 149 -7.11 22.43 6.40
N GLN A 150 -5.97 21.83 6.72
CA GLN A 150 -4.67 22.21 6.16
C GLN A 150 -4.66 22.02 4.63
N LYS A 151 -5.05 20.84 4.13
CA LYS A 151 -5.09 20.58 2.68
C LYS A 151 -6.03 21.55 1.95
N LEU A 152 -7.19 21.85 2.51
CA LEU A 152 -8.13 22.81 1.93
C LEU A 152 -7.53 24.23 1.84
N ARG A 153 -6.80 24.67 2.87
CA ARG A 153 -6.11 25.97 2.85
C ARG A 153 -5.01 26.02 1.78
N MET A 154 -4.22 24.96 1.63
CA MET A 154 -3.17 24.88 0.60
C MET A 154 -3.77 25.01 -0.81
N LEU A 155 -4.90 24.33 -1.07
CA LEU A 155 -5.60 24.42 -2.35
C LEU A 155 -6.17 25.83 -2.60
N GLN A 156 -6.66 26.52 -1.56
CA GLN A 156 -7.16 27.89 -1.66
C GLN A 156 -6.04 28.92 -1.85
N ALA A 157 -4.85 28.65 -1.30
CA ALA A 157 -3.69 29.53 -1.40
C ALA A 157 -2.99 29.46 -2.76
N GLY A 158 -3.40 28.54 -3.65
CA GLY A 158 -2.78 28.37 -4.97
C GLY A 158 -1.34 27.84 -4.91
N GLU A 159 -0.97 27.18 -3.81
CA GLU A 159 0.34 26.52 -3.70
C GLU A 159 0.29 25.22 -4.52
N ASP A 160 0.70 25.30 -5.79
CA ASP A 160 1.07 24.15 -6.61
C ASP A 160 2.22 23.42 -5.89
N VAL A 161 1.89 22.37 -5.15
CA VAL A 161 2.90 21.48 -4.59
C VAL A 161 3.42 20.67 -5.78
N ASP A 162 4.62 21.02 -6.26
CA ASP A 162 5.40 20.23 -7.21
C ASP A 162 5.65 18.82 -6.64
N PHE A 163 4.66 17.95 -6.76
CA PHE A 163 4.85 16.52 -6.60
C PHE A 163 5.63 16.06 -7.82
N VAL A 164 6.96 16.01 -7.68
CA VAL A 164 7.81 15.29 -8.63
C VAL A 164 7.39 13.83 -8.57
N ALA A 165 6.46 13.46 -9.46
CA ALA A 165 6.22 12.07 -9.79
C ALA A 165 7.57 11.49 -10.22
N PRO A 166 8.00 10.32 -9.72
CA PRO A 166 9.15 9.64 -10.28
C PRO A 166 8.78 9.33 -11.73
N THR A 167 9.34 10.08 -12.66
CA THR A 167 9.12 9.86 -14.08
C THR A 167 9.75 8.51 -14.40
N SER A 168 8.89 7.50 -14.51
CA SER A 168 9.20 6.27 -15.19
C SER A 168 9.75 6.65 -16.57
N SER A 169 11.05 6.46 -16.76
CA SER A 169 11.76 6.73 -17.99
C SER A 169 11.40 5.69 -19.05
N TYR A 170 10.19 5.75 -19.60
CA TYR A 170 9.89 5.18 -20.91
C TYR A 170 10.35 6.17 -21.98
N ALA A 171 11.66 6.40 -22.02
CA ALA A 171 12.31 6.94 -23.21
C ALA A 171 12.77 5.74 -24.04
N CYS A 172 11.93 5.31 -24.99
CA CYS A 172 12.37 4.48 -26.10
C CYS A 172 13.46 5.24 -26.86
N THR A 173 14.72 4.84 -26.72
CA THR A 173 15.81 5.31 -27.58
C THR A 173 15.66 4.68 -28.97
N PRO A 174 15.64 5.46 -30.06
CA PRO A 174 15.66 4.92 -31.40
C PRO A 174 17.05 4.32 -31.71
N LEU A 175 17.06 3.08 -32.21
CA LEU A 175 18.22 2.42 -32.82
C LEU A 175 18.75 3.24 -34.02
N PRO A 176 20.06 3.55 -34.08
CA PRO A 176 20.70 3.94 -35.33
C PRO A 176 21.32 2.73 -36.03
N SER A 177 21.10 2.71 -37.32
CA SER A 177 21.49 1.78 -38.38
C SER A 177 23.00 1.57 -38.57
N ASP A 178 23.34 0.34 -38.97
CA ASP A 178 24.47 -0.14 -39.80
C ASP A 178 25.20 0.95 -40.63
N SER A 179 26.52 0.98 -40.87
CA SER A 179 27.68 0.06 -40.81
C SER A 179 28.95 0.94 -41.10
N PRO A 180 30.13 0.40 -41.46
CA PRO A 180 31.12 -0.34 -40.67
C PRO A 180 32.46 0.44 -40.61
N LEU A 181 33.45 0.00 -39.81
CA LEU A 181 34.87 -0.14 -40.24
C LEU A 181 35.80 -0.53 -39.07
N HIS A 182 36.58 -1.57 -39.37
CA HIS A 182 37.96 -1.83 -38.96
C HIS A 182 38.32 -2.48 -37.59
N PHE A 183 38.67 -3.76 -37.75
CA PHE A 183 39.54 -4.61 -36.94
C PHE A 183 40.75 -3.90 -36.31
N HIS A 184 41.04 -4.28 -35.05
CA HIS A 184 42.34 -4.86 -34.70
C HIS A 184 42.21 -5.75 -33.45
N ALA A 185 42.56 -7.02 -33.62
CA ALA A 185 42.88 -7.93 -32.54
C ALA A 185 44.39 -7.85 -32.30
N HIS A 186 44.83 -7.63 -31.05
CA HIS A 186 46.11 -8.11 -30.57
C HIS A 186 46.02 -8.46 -29.08
N SER A 187 46.33 -9.73 -28.83
CA SER A 187 46.75 -10.32 -27.55
C SER A 187 47.84 -9.48 -26.88
N LEU A 188 47.88 -9.50 -25.54
CA LEU A 188 49.04 -9.84 -24.71
C LEU A 188 48.70 -9.59 -23.22
N SER A 189 48.73 -10.67 -22.43
CA SER A 189 48.96 -10.66 -20.97
C SER A 189 50.26 -9.91 -20.63
N PRO A 190 50.49 -9.40 -19.40
CA PRO A 190 51.06 -10.30 -18.37
C PRO A 190 50.94 -9.90 -16.87
N PHE A 191 51.33 -10.86 -16.00
CA PHE A 191 51.93 -10.73 -14.65
C PHE A 191 51.06 -10.18 -13.48
N SER A 192 51.16 -10.60 -12.22
CA SER A 192 51.95 -11.62 -11.50
C SER A 192 51.35 -11.78 -10.10
N SER A 193 51.39 -13.00 -9.57
CA SER A 193 51.15 -13.35 -8.16
C SER A 193 52.44 -13.24 -7.33
N SER A 194 52.39 -12.65 -6.13
CA SER A 194 53.34 -12.97 -5.04
C SER A 194 52.79 -12.63 -3.64
N SER A 195 52.61 -13.68 -2.86
CA SER A 195 52.85 -13.93 -1.42
C SER A 195 53.08 -12.77 -0.41
N SER A 196 52.35 -12.91 0.71
CA SER A 196 52.50 -12.40 2.10
C SER A 196 53.90 -12.67 2.72
N PRO A 197 54.24 -12.39 4.02
CA PRO A 197 53.40 -12.13 5.23
C PRO A 197 53.94 -11.07 6.23
N PHE A 198 53.22 -10.77 7.33
CA PHE A 198 53.84 -10.40 8.63
C PHE A 198 52.90 -10.68 9.83
N THR A 199 53.50 -11.24 10.89
CA THR A 199 52.93 -11.76 12.15
C THR A 199 53.21 -10.78 13.31
N ILE A 200 52.59 -11.07 14.49
CA ILE A 200 52.94 -10.71 15.90
C ILE A 200 51.99 -9.64 16.51
N GLN A 201 51.44 -9.74 17.73
CA GLN A 201 51.32 -10.74 18.81
C GLN A 201 50.42 -10.14 19.93
N GLU A 202 49.82 -11.05 20.72
CA GLU A 202 49.21 -10.98 22.06
C GLU A 202 49.08 -9.66 22.86
N ASN A 203 48.04 -9.60 23.71
CA ASN A 203 48.30 -9.64 25.15
C ASN A 203 47.10 -10.10 26.01
N SER A 204 47.37 -11.12 26.84
CA SER A 204 46.87 -11.44 28.20
C SER A 204 45.39 -11.73 28.45
#